data_AF-A0A193C255-F1
#
_entry.id   AF-A0A193C255-F1
#
_cell.length_a   1.000
_cell.length_b   1.000
_cell.length_c   1.000
_cell.angle_alpha   90.00
_cell.angle_beta   90.00
_cell.angle_gamma   90.00
#
_symmetry.space_group_name_H-M   'P 1'
#
loop_
_entity.id
_entity.type
_entity.pdbx_description
1 polymer ?
#
loop_
_entity_poly.entity_id
_entity_poly.type
_entity_poly.pdbx_seq_one_letter_code
_entity_poly.pdbx_strand_id
1 'polypeptide(L)'
;MSQPPQQPYQQPGWYGAPQQPPPSNKTALWVGLGVLGLVVVVAVVAITGFVAPGFFLSDPKSKGTVASPSSAPPSTSQETATQSPVQIPAERTPLPKRSAPLADPASCAYPADSSGPVPKKATPPASGPAPANGTVAVTLKTTAGDIGLTLDRALAPCTVASFLSLARQGYYDGTLCHRLGTSGLQMLQCGDPQGTGTGGPGYTIPDEVFPELKYGRGILAMAKKQEPDSGGSQFFMVFGEAELPPEYTVFGSISDAGLQVLDKVARGGVDDTKRNGDGTGPPLVPVTFQSVAVG
;
A
#
# COMPACT_ATOMS: atom_id res chain seq x y z
N MET A 1 -68.14 34.91 -15.61
CA MET A 1 -67.15 34.23 -16.48
C MET A 1 -65.97 35.16 -16.63
N SER A 2 -64.93 34.95 -15.83
CA SER A 2 -63.72 35.77 -15.81
C SER A 2 -62.52 34.84 -15.94
N GLN A 3 -61.76 34.98 -17.02
CA GLN A 3 -60.52 34.23 -17.26
C GLN A 3 -59.40 34.79 -16.36
N PRO A 4 -58.52 33.94 -15.80
CA PRO A 4 -57.31 34.41 -15.13
C PRO A 4 -56.21 34.77 -16.17
N PRO A 5 -55.31 35.71 -15.83
CA PRO A 5 -54.22 36.12 -16.71
C PRO A 5 -53.12 35.06 -16.78
N GLN A 6 -52.64 34.80 -18.01
CA GLN A 6 -51.55 33.89 -18.34
C GLN A 6 -50.20 34.50 -17.93
N GLN A 7 -49.39 33.75 -17.19
CA GLN A 7 -47.99 34.08 -16.91
C GLN A 7 -47.10 33.63 -18.09
N PRO A 8 -46.03 34.38 -18.44
CA PRO A 8 -45.15 34.00 -19.53
C PRO A 8 -44.26 32.81 -19.14
N TYR A 9 -44.21 31.83 -20.04
CA TYR A 9 -43.40 30.61 -19.97
C TYR A 9 -41.91 30.96 -20.08
N GLN A 10 -41.14 30.76 -19.00
CA GLN A 10 -39.68 30.87 -18.99
C GLN A 10 -39.07 29.53 -19.43
N GLN A 11 -38.32 29.54 -20.53
CA GLN A 11 -37.53 28.41 -21.03
C GLN A 11 -36.31 28.20 -20.12
N PRO A 12 -35.97 26.97 -19.69
CA PRO A 12 -34.71 26.71 -19.01
C PRO A 12 -33.57 26.73 -20.03
N GLY A 13 -32.76 27.80 -19.95
CA GLY A 13 -31.53 27.97 -20.70
C GLY A 13 -30.48 26.93 -20.34
N TRP A 14 -29.82 26.44 -21.38
CA TRP A 14 -28.82 25.40 -21.42
C TRP A 14 -27.57 25.73 -20.60
N TYR A 15 -27.14 24.80 -19.73
CA TYR A 15 -25.81 24.82 -19.14
C TYR A 15 -24.79 24.31 -20.17
N GLY A 16 -23.89 25.19 -20.59
CA GLY A 16 -22.76 24.88 -21.47
C GLY A 16 -21.71 23.99 -20.77
N ALA A 17 -21.06 23.13 -21.57
CA ALA A 17 -19.99 22.26 -21.15
C ALA A 17 -18.77 23.04 -20.62
N PRO A 18 -18.03 22.50 -19.62
CA PRO A 18 -16.79 23.11 -19.15
C PRO A 18 -15.73 23.11 -20.26
N GLN A 19 -15.18 24.28 -20.56
CA GLN A 19 -14.14 24.45 -21.57
C GLN A 19 -12.82 23.81 -21.13
N GLN A 20 -12.27 22.94 -21.97
CA GLN A 20 -10.92 22.41 -21.82
C GLN A 20 -9.89 23.54 -22.04
N PRO A 21 -8.82 23.63 -21.22
CA PRO A 21 -7.72 24.54 -21.50
C PRO A 21 -6.96 24.10 -22.77
N PRO A 22 -6.40 25.05 -23.54
CA PRO A 22 -5.75 24.77 -24.82
C PRO A 22 -4.47 23.95 -24.65
N PRO A 23 -4.10 23.11 -25.65
CA PRO A 23 -2.88 22.32 -25.60
C PRO A 23 -1.64 23.23 -25.66
N SER A 24 -0.76 23.07 -24.67
CA SER A 24 0.58 23.66 -24.64
C SER A 24 1.44 23.03 -25.76
N ASN A 25 1.60 23.75 -26.85
CA ASN A 25 2.51 23.39 -27.95
C ASN A 25 3.96 23.69 -27.53
N LYS A 26 4.68 22.68 -27.06
CA LYS A 26 6.15 22.73 -26.95
C LYS A 26 6.75 21.91 -28.08
N THR A 27 7.09 22.60 -29.17
CA THR A 27 8.01 22.15 -30.19
C THR A 27 9.40 21.96 -29.57
N ALA A 28 9.77 20.72 -29.25
CA ALA A 28 11.15 20.35 -28.96
C ALA A 28 11.82 19.89 -30.26
N LEU A 29 12.55 20.81 -30.90
CA LEU A 29 13.52 20.47 -31.95
C LEU A 29 14.65 19.65 -31.32
N TRP A 30 14.80 18.41 -31.77
CA TRP A 30 16.00 17.62 -31.57
C TRP A 30 17.08 18.07 -32.56
N VAL A 31 18.15 18.67 -32.06
CA VAL A 31 19.43 18.78 -32.78
C VAL A 31 20.44 17.97 -32.00
N GLY A 32 20.75 16.80 -32.54
CA GLY A 32 21.87 15.98 -32.08
C GLY A 32 23.19 16.66 -32.42
N LEU A 33 24.07 16.72 -31.44
CA LEU A 33 25.50 16.94 -31.66
C LEU A 33 26.24 16.07 -30.64
N GLY A 34 26.78 14.98 -31.17
CA GLY A 34 27.65 14.09 -30.42
C GLY A 34 28.95 14.79 -30.06
N VAL A 35 29.42 14.53 -28.84
CA VAL A 35 30.81 14.74 -28.47
C VAL A 35 31.27 13.48 -27.74
N LEU A 36 32.12 12.71 -28.41
CA LEU A 36 32.92 11.64 -27.83
C LEU A 36 33.84 12.27 -26.77
N GLY A 37 33.57 11.99 -25.48
CA GLY A 37 34.45 12.31 -24.37
C GLY A 37 35.28 11.08 -23.98
N LEU A 38 36.48 10.98 -24.54
CA LEU A 38 37.50 9.99 -24.23
C LEU A 38 38.07 10.24 -22.81
N VAL A 39 37.76 9.37 -21.84
CA VAL A 39 38.39 9.40 -20.50
C VAL A 39 39.58 8.46 -20.50
N VAL A 40 40.78 9.03 -20.53
CA VAL A 40 42.06 8.34 -20.36
C VAL A 40 42.31 8.13 -18.87
N VAL A 41 42.42 6.87 -18.46
CA VAL A 41 42.90 6.49 -17.12
C VAL A 41 44.43 6.56 -17.13
N VAL A 42 45.02 7.46 -16.35
CA VAL A 42 46.46 7.48 -16.07
C VAL A 42 46.66 7.16 -14.59
N ALA A 43 47.15 5.96 -14.32
CA ALA A 43 47.69 5.58 -13.03
C ALA A 43 49.15 6.03 -12.93
N VAL A 44 49.51 6.75 -11.86
CA VAL A 44 50.91 6.98 -11.49
C VAL A 44 51.11 6.53 -10.05
N VAL A 45 51.84 5.42 -9.92
CA VAL A 45 52.48 4.96 -8.70
C VAL A 45 53.84 5.68 -8.60
N ALA A 46 54.12 6.30 -7.45
CA ALA A 46 55.47 6.76 -7.12
C ALA A 46 55.83 6.31 -5.69
N ILE A 47 56.78 5.38 -5.66
CA ILE A 47 57.51 4.87 -4.50
C ILE A 47 58.68 5.81 -4.23
N THR A 48 58.90 6.22 -2.99
CA THR A 48 60.21 6.47 -2.33
C THR A 48 59.90 6.88 -0.87
N GLY A 49 60.64 6.50 0.16
CA GLY A 49 61.99 5.97 0.20
C GLY A 49 62.31 5.26 1.53
N PHE A 50 63.52 4.74 1.54
CA PHE A 50 64.12 3.79 2.46
C PHE A 50 65.23 4.51 3.24
N VAL A 51 65.24 4.44 4.58
CA VAL A 51 66.47 4.55 5.39
C VAL A 51 66.34 3.67 6.64
N ALA A 52 67.29 2.75 6.80
CA ALA A 52 67.53 1.90 7.98
C ALA A 52 68.89 2.31 8.59
N PRO A 53 69.50 1.57 9.56
CA PRO A 53 69.01 0.98 10.80
C PRO A 53 69.84 1.45 12.03
N GLY A 54 69.43 1.11 13.26
CA GLY A 54 70.22 1.36 14.47
C GLY A 54 69.86 0.41 15.60
N PHE A 55 70.75 -0.57 15.84
CA PHE A 55 70.71 -1.61 16.86
C PHE A 55 71.42 -1.09 18.12
N PHE A 56 70.80 -1.12 19.31
CA PHE A 56 71.52 -1.13 20.60
C PHE A 56 70.74 -1.95 21.64
N LEU A 57 71.40 -3.01 22.11
CA LEU A 57 71.06 -3.82 23.28
C LEU A 57 71.44 -3.06 24.56
N SER A 58 70.62 -3.13 25.61
CA SER A 58 71.02 -3.51 27.00
C SER A 58 69.92 -3.17 28.03
N ASP A 59 69.48 -4.20 28.76
CA ASP A 59 68.92 -4.14 30.13
C ASP A 59 69.99 -3.57 31.12
N PRO A 60 69.66 -2.94 32.28
CA PRO A 60 68.82 -3.56 33.32
C PRO A 60 68.01 -2.62 34.26
N LYS A 61 67.08 -3.25 35.01
CA LYS A 61 66.57 -2.91 36.36
C LYS A 61 66.64 -1.44 36.82
N SER A 62 65.46 -0.83 37.04
CA SER A 62 65.22 0.10 38.14
C SER A 62 63.73 0.23 38.45
N LYS A 63 63.39 0.03 39.73
CA LYS A 63 62.05 0.26 40.31
C LYS A 63 61.73 1.75 40.29
N GLY A 64 60.49 2.11 39.92
CA GLY A 64 60.01 3.48 40.01
C GLY A 64 58.52 3.59 39.69
N THR A 65 57.70 3.56 40.72
CA THR A 65 56.26 3.84 40.72
C THR A 65 55.97 5.28 40.31
N VAL A 66 55.27 5.56 39.19
CA VAL A 66 54.38 6.74 39.03
C VAL A 66 53.33 6.51 37.91
N ALA A 67 52.05 6.58 38.30
CA ALA A 67 50.80 6.93 37.59
C ALA A 67 50.60 6.58 36.08
N SER A 68 49.63 5.69 35.82
CA SER A 68 48.90 5.58 34.54
C SER A 68 47.80 6.64 34.44
N PRO A 69 47.65 7.36 33.32
CA PRO A 69 46.37 7.94 32.93
C PRO A 69 45.56 6.88 32.16
N SER A 70 44.50 6.37 32.80
CA SER A 70 43.50 5.54 32.13
C SER A 70 42.49 6.46 31.45
N SER A 71 42.65 6.64 30.14
CA SER A 71 41.67 7.30 29.29
C SER A 71 40.51 6.33 29.04
N ALA A 72 39.44 6.44 29.82
CA ALA A 72 38.18 5.79 29.49
C ALA A 72 37.58 6.46 28.24
N PRO A 73 37.11 5.71 27.23
CA PRO A 73 36.30 6.29 26.17
C PRO A 73 34.96 6.78 26.75
N PRO A 74 34.41 7.91 26.26
CA PRO A 74 33.07 8.31 26.66
C PRO A 74 32.09 7.23 26.18
N SER A 75 31.33 6.69 27.13
CA SER A 75 30.14 5.90 26.81
C SER A 75 29.14 6.85 26.18
N THR A 76 29.14 6.90 24.86
CA THR A 76 28.06 7.50 24.09
C THR A 76 26.84 6.61 24.32
N SER A 77 26.02 6.96 25.30
CA SER A 77 24.66 6.45 25.43
C SER A 77 23.94 6.82 24.14
N GLN A 78 23.86 5.86 23.22
CA GLN A 78 22.94 5.97 22.10
C GLN A 78 21.54 6.00 22.69
N GLU A 79 21.00 7.21 22.76
CA GLU A 79 19.59 7.47 22.94
C GLU A 79 18.86 6.77 21.79
N THR A 80 18.42 5.54 22.06
CA THR A 80 17.46 4.85 21.22
C THR A 80 16.21 5.69 21.29
N ALA A 81 15.95 6.46 20.23
CA ALA A 81 14.73 7.23 20.06
C ALA A 81 13.56 6.29 20.34
N THR A 82 12.93 6.46 21.50
CA THR A 82 11.77 5.68 21.90
C THR A 82 10.62 6.24 21.07
N GLN A 83 10.42 5.67 19.87
CA GLN A 83 9.21 5.92 19.09
C GLN A 83 8.03 5.64 20.03
N SER A 84 7.13 6.62 20.16
CA SER A 84 5.92 6.44 20.96
C SER A 84 5.17 5.21 20.44
N PRO A 85 4.70 4.31 21.31
CA PRO A 85 4.09 3.06 20.89
C PRO A 85 2.86 3.37 20.02
N VAL A 86 2.75 2.65 18.89
CA VAL A 86 1.58 2.74 18.00
C VAL A 86 0.31 2.51 18.82
N GLN A 87 -0.56 3.51 18.89
CA GLN A 87 -1.83 3.40 19.59
C GLN A 87 -2.82 2.67 18.70
N ILE A 88 -3.28 1.49 19.12
CA ILE A 88 -4.22 0.66 18.38
C ILE A 88 -5.47 0.47 19.24
N PRO A 89 -6.67 0.80 18.76
CA PRO A 89 -7.90 0.60 19.52
C PRO A 89 -8.14 -0.90 19.77
N ALA A 90 -8.73 -1.23 20.91
CA ALA A 90 -9.08 -2.62 21.23
C ALA A 90 -10.38 -3.06 20.53
N GLU A 91 -11.37 -2.17 20.46
CA GLU A 91 -12.69 -2.47 19.89
C GLU A 91 -12.67 -2.50 18.37
N ARG A 92 -13.53 -3.37 17.84
CA ARG A 92 -13.74 -3.51 16.40
C ARG A 92 -14.78 -2.51 15.93
N THR A 93 -14.60 -2.02 14.72
CA THR A 93 -15.64 -1.27 14.03
C THR A 93 -16.71 -2.25 13.54
N PRO A 94 -18.00 -2.01 13.83
CA PRO A 94 -19.08 -2.82 13.26
C PRO A 94 -19.00 -2.83 11.75
N LEU A 95 -19.19 -4.00 11.14
CA LEU A 95 -19.25 -4.12 9.69
C LEU A 95 -20.43 -3.27 9.16
N PRO A 96 -20.21 -2.40 8.15
CA PRO A 96 -21.27 -1.58 7.62
C PRO A 96 -22.36 -2.45 6.97
N LYS A 97 -23.58 -1.93 6.91
CA LYS A 97 -24.73 -2.64 6.33
C LYS A 97 -25.43 -1.71 5.35
N ARG A 98 -25.74 -2.23 4.16
CA ARG A 98 -26.57 -1.51 3.18
C ARG A 98 -27.98 -1.33 3.73
N SER A 99 -28.53 -0.14 3.57
CA SER A 99 -29.93 0.16 3.89
C SER A 99 -30.91 -0.59 2.97
N ALA A 100 -30.55 -0.79 1.70
CA ALA A 100 -31.27 -1.61 0.73
C ALA A 100 -30.40 -2.79 0.23
N PRO A 101 -30.92 -4.03 0.20
CA PRO A 101 -30.23 -5.16 -0.40
C PRO A 101 -29.96 -4.95 -1.89
N LEU A 102 -28.85 -5.52 -2.38
CA LEU A 102 -28.54 -5.57 -3.80
C LEU A 102 -29.43 -6.60 -4.52
N ALA A 103 -29.56 -6.44 -5.84
CA ALA A 103 -30.13 -7.50 -6.67
C ALA A 103 -29.29 -8.77 -6.55
N ASP A 104 -29.97 -9.92 -6.48
CA ASP A 104 -29.32 -11.23 -6.38
C ASP A 104 -29.88 -12.16 -7.45
N PRO A 105 -29.08 -12.53 -8.48
CA PRO A 105 -27.67 -12.19 -8.63
C PRO A 105 -27.42 -10.73 -9.03
N ALA A 106 -26.28 -10.18 -8.60
CA ALA A 106 -25.77 -8.88 -9.06
C ALA A 106 -25.13 -9.03 -10.45
N SER A 107 -25.20 -7.98 -11.27
CA SER A 107 -24.57 -7.96 -12.60
C SER A 107 -23.18 -7.34 -12.52
N CYS A 108 -22.14 -8.16 -12.71
CA CYS A 108 -20.75 -7.74 -12.59
C CYS A 108 -20.05 -7.65 -13.95
N ALA A 109 -19.14 -6.69 -14.09
CA ALA A 109 -18.29 -6.51 -15.25
C ALA A 109 -16.84 -6.27 -14.81
N TYR A 110 -15.90 -6.76 -15.63
CA TYR A 110 -14.47 -6.74 -15.35
C TYR A 110 -13.70 -6.23 -16.59
N PRO A 111 -13.85 -4.94 -16.94
CA PRO A 111 -13.21 -4.39 -18.14
C PRO A 111 -11.69 -4.45 -18.04
N ALA A 112 -11.03 -4.64 -19.18
CA ALA A 112 -9.58 -4.66 -19.24
C ALA A 112 -9.00 -3.30 -18.80
N ASP A 113 -7.91 -3.34 -18.03
CA ASP A 113 -7.19 -2.14 -17.61
C ASP A 113 -6.10 -1.81 -18.63
N SER A 114 -6.22 -0.66 -19.29
CA SER A 114 -5.25 -0.18 -20.27
C SER A 114 -4.23 0.80 -19.67
N SER A 115 -4.20 1.01 -18.36
CA SER A 115 -3.42 2.09 -17.72
C SER A 115 -1.94 1.77 -17.47
N GLY A 116 -1.33 0.88 -18.24
CA GLY A 116 0.11 0.61 -18.17
C GLY A 116 0.49 -0.87 -18.10
N PRO A 117 1.74 -1.18 -17.69
CA PRO A 117 2.24 -2.54 -17.62
C PRO A 117 1.44 -3.40 -16.63
N VAL A 118 1.12 -4.64 -17.03
CA VAL A 118 0.46 -5.63 -16.19
C VAL A 118 1.50 -6.70 -15.80
N PRO A 119 2.18 -6.54 -14.65
CA PRO A 119 3.34 -7.36 -14.29
C PRO A 119 2.98 -8.84 -14.03
N LYS A 120 1.78 -9.08 -13.50
CA LYS A 120 1.17 -10.40 -13.35
C LYS A 120 -0.25 -10.27 -13.86
N LYS A 121 -0.55 -10.91 -14.99
CA LYS A 121 -1.89 -10.89 -15.57
C LYS A 121 -2.72 -12.04 -14.97
N ALA A 122 -3.97 -11.75 -14.64
CA ALA A 122 -4.95 -12.76 -14.25
C ALA A 122 -6.06 -12.86 -15.30
N THR A 123 -6.76 -13.99 -15.30
CA THR A 123 -8.01 -14.11 -16.04
C THR A 123 -9.11 -13.48 -15.18
N PRO A 124 -9.84 -12.45 -15.66
CA PRO A 124 -10.96 -11.92 -14.91
C PRO A 124 -12.02 -13.02 -14.73
N PRO A 125 -12.81 -13.00 -13.64
CA PRO A 125 -14.00 -13.83 -13.55
C PRO A 125 -14.98 -13.54 -14.69
N ALA A 126 -15.90 -14.47 -14.94
CA ALA A 126 -16.93 -14.27 -15.95
C ALA A 126 -17.79 -13.05 -15.62
N SER A 127 -17.96 -12.15 -16.58
CA SER A 127 -18.94 -11.06 -16.49
C SER A 127 -20.35 -11.62 -16.47
N GLY A 128 -21.25 -10.95 -15.75
CA GLY A 128 -22.65 -11.33 -15.62
C GLY A 128 -23.06 -11.63 -14.17
N PRO A 129 -23.98 -12.58 -13.95
CA PRO A 129 -24.55 -12.87 -12.65
C PRO A 129 -23.52 -13.33 -11.60
N ALA A 130 -23.44 -12.62 -10.47
CA ALA A 130 -22.67 -13.01 -9.28
C ALA A 130 -23.60 -13.06 -8.04
N PRO A 131 -23.45 -14.04 -7.13
CA PRO A 131 -24.26 -14.07 -5.92
C PRO A 131 -24.03 -12.81 -5.08
N ALA A 132 -25.11 -12.20 -4.59
CA ALA A 132 -25.09 -10.99 -3.76
C ALA A 132 -25.49 -11.23 -2.30
N ASN A 133 -25.41 -12.48 -1.86
CA ASN A 133 -25.69 -12.88 -0.48
C ASN A 133 -24.68 -13.92 0.04
N GLY A 134 -24.62 -14.06 1.36
CA GLY A 134 -23.78 -15.04 2.04
C GLY A 134 -22.31 -14.65 2.10
N THR A 135 -21.57 -15.39 2.92
CA THR A 135 -20.17 -15.11 3.22
C THR A 135 -19.23 -16.20 2.69
N VAL A 136 -17.94 -15.89 2.63
CA VAL A 136 -16.87 -16.85 2.32
C VAL A 136 -15.71 -16.66 3.28
N ALA A 137 -15.27 -17.74 3.91
CA ALA A 137 -14.06 -17.72 4.71
C ALA A 137 -12.83 -17.80 3.80
N VAL A 138 -11.84 -16.95 4.06
CA VAL A 138 -10.55 -16.96 3.38
C VAL A 138 -9.45 -16.90 4.42
N THR A 139 -8.34 -17.61 4.18
CA THR A 139 -7.12 -17.47 4.99
C THR A 139 -5.97 -17.00 4.12
N LEU A 140 -5.40 -15.85 4.45
CA LEU A 140 -4.12 -15.41 3.89
C LEU A 140 -3.00 -16.10 4.70
N LYS A 141 -2.25 -17.01 4.07
CA LYS A 141 -1.06 -17.63 4.67
C LYS A 141 0.10 -16.67 4.44
N THR A 142 0.65 -16.06 5.50
CA THR A 142 1.70 -15.04 5.36
C THR A 142 2.94 -15.34 6.20
N THR A 143 4.06 -14.69 5.87
CA THR A 143 5.30 -14.74 6.66
C THR A 143 5.15 -14.18 8.08
N ALA A 144 4.13 -13.36 8.35
CA ALA A 144 3.89 -12.78 9.67
C ALA A 144 2.89 -13.60 10.52
N GLY A 145 2.23 -14.59 9.92
CA GLY A 145 1.17 -15.39 10.53
C GLY A 145 -0.05 -15.52 9.60
N ASP A 146 -1.00 -16.36 9.99
CA ASP A 146 -2.25 -16.54 9.24
C ASP A 146 -3.22 -15.40 9.53
N ILE A 147 -3.80 -14.83 8.47
CA ILE A 147 -4.82 -13.78 8.58
C ILE A 147 -6.13 -14.33 8.02
N GLY A 148 -7.07 -14.63 8.91
CA GLY A 148 -8.43 -15.04 8.53
C GLY A 148 -9.27 -13.83 8.11
N LEU A 149 -10.00 -13.98 7.01
CA LEU A 149 -10.94 -13.02 6.44
C LEU A 149 -12.33 -13.66 6.30
N THR A 150 -13.38 -12.87 6.47
CA THR A 150 -14.75 -13.22 6.08
C THR A 150 -15.20 -12.24 5.01
N LEU A 151 -15.32 -12.72 3.78
CA LEU A 151 -15.81 -11.94 2.64
C LEU A 151 -17.33 -11.93 2.67
N ASP A 152 -17.96 -10.78 2.41
CA ASP A 152 -19.41 -10.62 2.45
C ASP A 152 -19.96 -10.15 1.09
N ARG A 153 -20.68 -11.03 0.41
CA ARG A 153 -21.26 -10.76 -0.91
C ARG A 153 -22.42 -9.76 -0.86
N ALA A 154 -23.04 -9.54 0.30
CA ALA A 154 -24.08 -8.54 0.45
C ALA A 154 -23.51 -7.11 0.46
N LEU A 155 -22.21 -6.96 0.74
CA LEU A 155 -21.54 -5.67 0.67
C LEU A 155 -21.07 -5.36 -0.74
N ALA A 156 -20.38 -6.31 -1.38
CA ALA A 156 -19.60 -6.07 -2.59
C ALA A 156 -19.47 -7.36 -3.45
N PRO A 157 -20.56 -7.82 -4.11
CA PRO A 157 -20.56 -9.08 -4.85
C PRO A 157 -19.50 -9.15 -5.95
N CYS A 158 -19.29 -8.08 -6.72
CA CYS A 158 -18.35 -8.07 -7.83
C CYS A 158 -16.90 -8.12 -7.35
N THR A 159 -16.62 -7.42 -6.26
CA THR A 159 -15.33 -7.43 -5.58
C THR A 159 -15.03 -8.80 -4.99
N VAL A 160 -15.97 -9.42 -4.28
CA VAL A 160 -15.80 -10.76 -3.71
C VAL A 160 -15.55 -11.78 -4.83
N ALA A 161 -16.31 -11.73 -5.93
CA ALA A 161 -16.10 -12.61 -7.07
C ALA A 161 -14.70 -12.42 -7.70
N SER A 162 -14.23 -11.18 -7.86
CA SER A 162 -12.87 -10.87 -8.33
C SER A 162 -11.81 -11.42 -7.40
N PHE A 163 -11.89 -11.11 -6.10
CA PHE A 163 -10.92 -11.55 -5.10
C PHE A 163 -10.80 -13.08 -5.07
N LEU A 164 -11.94 -13.79 -5.07
CA LEU A 164 -11.96 -15.26 -5.07
C LEU A 164 -11.39 -15.84 -6.36
N SER A 165 -11.65 -15.23 -7.52
CA SER A 165 -11.06 -15.63 -8.79
C SER A 165 -9.54 -15.50 -8.76
N LEU A 166 -9.02 -14.38 -8.28
CA LEU A 166 -7.58 -14.12 -8.14
C LEU A 166 -6.93 -15.11 -7.15
N ALA A 167 -7.57 -15.35 -6.00
CA ALA A 167 -7.09 -16.31 -5.02
C ALA A 167 -6.97 -17.73 -5.59
N ARG A 168 -8.01 -18.22 -6.29
CA ARG A 168 -8.01 -19.56 -6.90
C ARG A 168 -6.97 -19.72 -8.01
N GLN A 169 -6.56 -18.62 -8.63
CA GLN A 169 -5.50 -18.60 -9.64
C GLN A 169 -4.09 -18.50 -9.04
N GLY A 170 -3.93 -18.45 -7.71
CA GLY A 170 -2.62 -18.21 -7.08
C GLY A 170 -2.06 -16.82 -7.40
N TYR A 171 -2.93 -15.86 -7.73
CA TYR A 171 -2.52 -14.51 -8.11
C TYR A 171 -1.77 -13.82 -6.97
N TYR A 172 -2.21 -14.05 -5.74
CA TYR A 172 -1.66 -13.44 -4.55
C TYR A 172 -0.38 -14.11 -4.03
N ASP A 173 -0.03 -15.29 -4.55
CA ASP A 173 1.15 -16.03 -4.10
C ASP A 173 2.42 -15.26 -4.46
N GLY A 174 3.29 -15.08 -3.46
CA GLY A 174 4.53 -14.30 -3.55
C GLY A 174 4.34 -12.78 -3.48
N THR A 175 3.11 -12.28 -3.44
CA THR A 175 2.84 -10.84 -3.31
C THR A 175 3.08 -10.35 -1.88
N LEU A 176 3.41 -9.06 -1.72
CA LEU A 176 3.74 -8.48 -0.42
C LEU A 176 2.79 -7.35 -0.03
N CYS A 177 2.74 -7.04 1.26
CA CYS A 177 2.13 -5.82 1.75
C CYS A 177 3.15 -4.68 1.70
N HIS A 178 2.91 -3.71 0.82
CA HIS A 178 3.90 -2.69 0.45
C HIS A 178 3.68 -1.37 1.20
N ARG A 179 2.55 -1.21 1.89
CA ARG A 179 2.19 0.02 2.56
C ARG A 179 1.51 -0.25 3.90
N LEU A 180 2.14 0.25 4.95
CA LEU A 180 1.70 0.28 6.33
C LEU A 180 1.57 1.75 6.74
N GLY A 181 0.43 2.11 7.32
CA GLY A 181 0.26 3.35 8.06
C GLY A 181 0.05 3.07 9.54
N THR A 182 0.69 3.83 10.42
CA THR A 182 0.61 3.63 11.89
C THR A 182 -0.02 4.80 12.64
N SER A 183 -0.35 5.90 11.95
CA SER A 183 -1.01 7.08 12.50
C SER A 183 -1.99 7.66 11.47
N GLY A 184 -3.17 8.12 11.91
CA GLY A 184 -4.21 8.69 11.04
C GLY A 184 -4.93 7.62 10.19
N LEU A 185 -4.22 7.00 9.26
CA LEU A 185 -4.70 5.87 8.46
C LEU A 185 -3.98 4.58 8.88
N GLN A 186 -4.54 3.89 9.87
CA GLN A 186 -3.96 2.68 10.46
C GLN A 186 -4.39 1.42 9.71
N MET A 187 -3.66 1.12 8.65
CA MET A 187 -3.95 0.00 7.77
C MET A 187 -2.69 -0.66 7.20
N LEU A 188 -2.87 -1.89 6.72
CA LEU A 188 -1.88 -2.63 5.94
C LEU A 188 -2.45 -2.93 4.55
N GLN A 189 -1.83 -2.38 3.51
CA GLN A 189 -2.22 -2.54 2.10
C GLN A 189 -1.32 -3.53 1.37
N CYS A 190 -1.94 -4.43 0.63
CA CYS A 190 -1.33 -5.60 -0.03
C CYS A 190 -1.97 -5.83 -1.41
N GLY A 191 -1.55 -6.90 -2.10
CA GLY A 191 -2.18 -7.35 -3.34
C GLY A 191 -1.63 -6.73 -4.63
N ASP A 192 -0.50 -6.02 -4.54
CA ASP A 192 0.30 -5.62 -5.70
C ASP A 192 1.39 -6.68 -5.96
N PRO A 193 1.41 -7.36 -7.12
CA PRO A 193 2.45 -8.32 -7.47
C PRO A 193 3.88 -7.77 -7.49
N GLN A 194 4.06 -6.48 -7.76
CA GLN A 194 5.37 -5.84 -7.78
C GLN A 194 5.71 -5.16 -6.46
N GLY A 195 4.71 -4.93 -5.60
CA GLY A 195 4.89 -4.19 -4.36
C GLY A 195 5.23 -2.71 -4.55
N THR A 196 4.94 -2.12 -5.72
CA THR A 196 5.22 -0.71 -6.03
C THR A 196 4.07 0.22 -5.65
N GLY A 197 2.88 -0.34 -5.41
CA GLY A 197 1.61 0.36 -5.19
C GLY A 197 0.86 0.68 -6.49
N THR A 198 1.43 0.35 -7.65
CA THR A 198 0.85 0.70 -8.97
C THR A 198 0.42 -0.51 -9.80
N GLY A 199 0.71 -1.74 -9.34
CA GLY A 199 0.37 -2.95 -10.05
C GLY A 199 -1.11 -3.35 -9.91
N GLY A 200 -1.54 -4.26 -10.78
CA GLY A 200 -2.91 -4.79 -10.80
C GLY A 200 -3.05 -6.02 -11.69
N PRO A 201 -4.26 -6.62 -11.77
CA PRO A 201 -4.48 -7.91 -12.42
C PRO A 201 -4.68 -7.83 -13.93
N GLY A 202 -4.67 -6.61 -14.49
CA GLY A 202 -4.95 -6.33 -15.91
C GLY A 202 -6.41 -6.09 -16.25
N TYR A 203 -7.26 -5.91 -15.23
CA TYR A 203 -8.66 -5.50 -15.33
C TYR A 203 -9.03 -4.65 -14.12
N THR A 204 -10.10 -3.87 -14.23
CA THR A 204 -10.67 -3.12 -13.10
C THR A 204 -12.00 -3.72 -12.62
N ILE A 205 -12.40 -3.36 -11.41
CA ILE A 205 -13.68 -3.74 -10.79
C ILE A 205 -14.46 -2.48 -10.41
N PRO A 206 -15.81 -2.55 -10.38
CA PRO A 206 -16.63 -1.40 -10.00
C PRO A 206 -16.48 -1.04 -8.52
N ASP A 207 -16.72 0.24 -8.21
CA ASP A 207 -16.88 0.69 -6.84
C ASP A 207 -18.27 0.27 -6.32
N GLU A 208 -18.31 -0.48 -5.21
CA GLU A 208 -19.54 -1.00 -4.61
C GLU A 208 -19.81 -0.27 -3.29
N VAL A 209 -19.82 1.07 -3.36
CA VAL A 209 -19.87 1.96 -2.20
C VAL A 209 -21.29 2.38 -1.80
N PHE A 210 -21.47 2.80 -0.54
CA PHE A 210 -22.73 3.30 0.00
C PHE A 210 -22.49 4.26 1.19
N PRO A 211 -23.43 5.19 1.50
CA PRO A 211 -23.19 6.27 2.45
C PRO A 211 -22.81 5.84 3.88
N GLU A 212 -23.29 4.67 4.32
CA GLU A 212 -23.06 4.15 5.66
C GLU A 212 -21.69 3.47 5.84
N LEU A 213 -20.85 3.46 4.80
CA LEU A 213 -19.50 2.90 4.88
C LEU A 213 -18.66 3.64 5.93
N LYS A 214 -17.99 2.85 6.77
CA LYS A 214 -17.03 3.30 7.76
C LYS A 214 -15.83 2.37 7.75
N TYR A 215 -14.69 2.94 8.06
CA TYR A 215 -13.42 2.23 8.09
C TYR A 215 -12.86 2.31 9.50
N GLY A 216 -12.40 1.17 9.97
CA GLY A 216 -11.78 1.06 11.28
C GLY A 216 -11.41 -0.38 11.57
N ARG A 217 -10.96 -0.64 12.79
CA ARG A 217 -10.39 -1.93 13.17
C ARG A 217 -11.27 -3.11 12.79
N GLY A 218 -10.73 -3.98 11.93
CA GLY A 218 -11.40 -5.20 11.47
C GLY A 218 -12.05 -5.10 10.10
N ILE A 219 -12.02 -3.93 9.45
CA ILE A 219 -12.60 -3.72 8.11
C ILE A 219 -11.58 -4.10 7.02
N LEU A 220 -12.08 -4.80 6.00
CA LEU A 220 -11.36 -5.14 4.77
C LEU A 220 -11.97 -4.35 3.61
N ALA A 221 -11.14 -3.57 2.90
CA ALA A 221 -11.58 -2.70 1.82
C ALA A 221 -10.65 -2.71 0.61
N MET A 222 -11.20 -2.42 -0.57
CA MET A 222 -10.43 -2.37 -1.81
C MET A 222 -9.67 -1.06 -1.95
N ALA A 223 -8.41 -1.16 -2.34
CA ALA A 223 -7.67 -0.01 -2.83
C ALA A 223 -8.07 0.24 -4.29
N LYS A 224 -8.02 1.52 -4.69
CA LYS A 224 -8.34 1.96 -6.05
C LYS A 224 -7.42 3.10 -6.48
N LYS A 225 -7.40 3.38 -7.78
CA LYS A 225 -6.81 4.61 -8.33
C LYS A 225 -7.75 5.79 -8.01
N GLN A 226 -7.32 7.01 -8.34
CA GLN A 226 -8.16 8.21 -8.11
C GLN A 226 -9.51 8.10 -8.82
N GLU A 227 -9.51 7.57 -10.05
CA GLU A 227 -10.72 7.39 -10.85
C GLU A 227 -11.72 6.42 -10.20
N PRO A 228 -13.04 6.65 -10.36
CA PRO A 228 -14.05 5.65 -10.01
C PRO A 228 -13.84 4.31 -10.75
N ASP A 229 -14.39 3.23 -10.21
CA ASP A 229 -14.42 1.90 -10.84
C ASP A 229 -13.04 1.38 -11.27
N SER A 230 -12.04 1.70 -10.44
CA SER A 230 -10.62 1.48 -10.73
C SER A 230 -9.93 0.56 -9.72
N GLY A 231 -10.70 -0.09 -8.86
CA GLY A 231 -10.22 -1.19 -8.03
C GLY A 231 -9.66 -2.30 -8.91
N GLY A 232 -8.74 -3.10 -8.36
CA GLY A 232 -8.12 -4.20 -9.08
C GLY A 232 -7.87 -5.38 -8.16
N SER A 233 -6.60 -5.63 -7.84
CA SER A 233 -6.17 -6.70 -6.93
C SER A 233 -5.75 -6.21 -5.55
N GLN A 234 -5.46 -4.92 -5.43
CA GLN A 234 -4.95 -4.33 -4.19
C GLN A 234 -6.07 -4.09 -3.18
N PHE A 235 -5.83 -4.41 -1.93
CA PHE A 235 -6.76 -4.22 -0.82
C PHE A 235 -6.01 -3.76 0.41
N PHE A 236 -6.72 -3.15 1.35
CA PHE A 236 -6.17 -2.77 2.64
C PHE A 236 -7.00 -3.33 3.78
N MET A 237 -6.29 -3.68 4.84
CA MET A 237 -6.81 -4.24 6.07
C MET A 237 -6.63 -3.21 7.17
N VAL A 238 -7.74 -2.70 7.72
CA VAL A 238 -7.71 -1.65 8.74
C VAL A 238 -7.59 -2.29 10.12
N PHE A 239 -6.55 -1.93 10.86
CA PHE A 239 -6.32 -2.43 12.22
C PHE A 239 -6.57 -1.38 13.30
N GLY A 240 -6.76 -0.11 12.93
CA GLY A 240 -7.03 0.95 13.89
C GLY A 240 -7.92 2.06 13.34
N GLU A 241 -7.56 3.30 13.62
CA GLU A 241 -8.28 4.49 13.14
C GLU A 241 -8.09 4.67 11.63
N ALA A 242 -9.17 5.03 10.93
CA ALA A 242 -9.16 5.32 9.51
C ALA A 242 -10.29 6.28 9.15
N GLU A 243 -10.00 7.58 9.18
CA GLU A 243 -10.93 8.61 8.71
C GLU A 243 -10.83 8.73 7.18
N LEU A 244 -11.60 7.90 6.49
CA LEU A 244 -11.72 7.93 5.03
C LEU A 244 -13.16 8.27 4.60
N PRO A 245 -13.35 9.02 3.50
CA PRO A 245 -14.66 9.17 2.89
C PRO A 245 -15.18 7.80 2.39
N PRO A 246 -16.51 7.62 2.24
CA PRO A 246 -17.14 6.35 1.84
C PRO A 246 -16.92 6.03 0.34
N GLU A 247 -15.66 6.04 -0.11
CA GLU A 247 -15.24 5.90 -1.51
C GLU A 247 -14.50 4.58 -1.80
N TYR A 248 -14.26 3.74 -0.79
CA TYR A 248 -13.54 2.48 -0.91
C TYR A 248 -14.49 1.32 -0.60
N THR A 249 -14.61 0.39 -1.55
CA THR A 249 -15.46 -0.79 -1.40
C THR A 249 -15.06 -1.63 -0.20
N VAL A 250 -15.91 -1.67 0.84
CA VAL A 250 -15.79 -2.65 1.93
C VAL A 250 -16.38 -3.97 1.47
N PHE A 251 -15.61 -5.05 1.56
CA PHE A 251 -16.02 -6.36 1.04
C PHE A 251 -15.86 -7.51 2.05
N GLY A 252 -15.58 -7.18 3.31
CA GLY A 252 -15.49 -8.18 4.37
C GLY A 252 -14.91 -7.66 5.67
N SER A 253 -14.54 -8.61 6.53
CA SER A 253 -13.89 -8.34 7.82
C SER A 253 -12.70 -9.27 8.08
N ILE A 254 -11.86 -8.85 9.03
CA ILE A 254 -10.66 -9.56 9.48
C ILE A 254 -10.97 -10.29 10.79
N SER A 255 -10.55 -11.54 10.94
CA SER A 255 -10.65 -12.29 12.19
C SER A 255 -9.84 -11.68 13.34
N ASP A 256 -10.19 -12.00 14.59
CA ASP A 256 -9.46 -11.48 15.75
C ASP A 256 -8.00 -11.97 15.79
N ALA A 257 -7.75 -13.23 15.41
CA ALA A 257 -6.39 -13.76 15.24
C ALA A 257 -5.62 -13.01 14.13
N GLY A 258 -6.29 -12.68 13.02
CA GLY A 258 -5.70 -11.85 11.96
C GLY A 258 -5.35 -10.44 12.47
N LEU A 259 -6.22 -9.83 13.28
CA LEU A 259 -5.94 -8.52 13.88
C LEU A 259 -4.72 -8.55 14.81
N GLN A 260 -4.49 -9.64 15.55
CA GLN A 260 -3.27 -9.78 16.36
C GLN A 260 -2.00 -9.83 15.49
N VAL A 261 -2.06 -10.46 14.31
CA VAL A 261 -0.96 -10.44 13.34
C VAL A 261 -0.71 -9.02 12.84
N LEU A 262 -1.77 -8.29 12.48
CA LEU A 262 -1.65 -6.89 12.04
C LEU A 262 -1.10 -5.98 13.14
N ASP A 263 -1.51 -6.17 14.39
CA ASP A 263 -1.00 -5.39 15.52
C ASP A 263 0.50 -5.61 15.72
N LYS A 264 0.97 -6.86 15.55
CA LYS A 264 2.41 -7.18 15.60
C LYS A 264 3.17 -6.47 14.49
N VAL A 265 2.65 -6.50 13.26
CA VAL A 265 3.27 -5.82 12.11
C VAL A 265 3.30 -4.31 12.34
N ALA A 266 2.18 -3.72 12.79
CA ALA A 266 2.06 -2.29 13.07
C ALA A 266 3.04 -1.83 14.16
N ARG A 267 3.16 -2.56 15.27
CA ARG A 267 4.14 -2.27 16.34
C ARG A 267 5.59 -2.46 15.90
N GLY A 268 5.83 -3.25 14.85
CA GLY A 268 7.13 -3.36 14.21
C GLY A 268 7.58 -2.10 13.48
N GLY A 269 6.65 -1.22 13.11
CA GLY A 269 6.94 0.07 12.50
C GLY A 269 7.01 0.06 10.97
N VAL A 270 7.16 1.26 10.41
CA VAL A 270 7.30 1.53 8.98
C VAL A 270 8.80 1.69 8.66
N ASP A 271 9.24 1.22 7.50
CA ASP A 271 10.59 1.45 7.00
C ASP A 271 10.76 2.94 6.65
N ASP A 272 11.36 3.70 7.58
CA ASP A 272 11.56 5.14 7.45
C ASP A 272 12.45 5.53 6.25
N THR A 273 13.27 4.60 5.74
CA THR A 273 14.11 4.85 4.55
C THR A 273 13.32 4.85 3.25
N LYS A 274 12.10 4.29 3.27
CA LYS A 274 11.19 4.17 2.11
C LYS A 274 9.82 4.78 2.38
N ARG A 275 9.76 5.78 3.26
CA ARG A 275 8.51 6.42 3.64
C ARG A 275 7.96 7.28 2.50
N ASN A 276 6.67 7.15 2.28
CA ASN A 276 5.88 8.00 1.40
C ASN A 276 5.65 9.36 2.08
N GLY A 277 5.35 10.38 1.28
CA GLY A 277 5.10 11.75 1.79
C GLY A 277 3.88 11.89 2.71
N ASP A 278 3.02 10.88 2.77
CA ASP A 278 1.84 10.80 3.65
C ASP A 278 2.14 10.12 5.00
N GLY A 279 3.41 9.80 5.26
CA GLY A 279 3.81 9.10 6.48
C GLY A 279 3.49 7.61 6.48
N THR A 280 3.14 7.00 5.35
CA THR A 280 3.05 5.55 5.20
C THR A 280 4.30 4.98 4.54
N GLY A 281 4.47 3.66 4.51
CA GLY A 281 5.58 3.04 3.78
C GLY A 281 5.61 1.53 3.98
N PRO A 282 6.60 0.82 3.44
CA PRO A 282 6.73 -0.62 3.65
C PRO A 282 6.82 -0.97 5.14
N PRO A 283 6.21 -2.09 5.59
CA PRO A 283 6.36 -2.52 6.98
C PRO A 283 7.78 -3.03 7.25
N LEU A 284 8.34 -2.72 8.44
CA LEU A 284 9.63 -3.27 8.87
C LEU A 284 9.56 -4.77 9.13
N VAL A 285 8.39 -5.27 9.55
CA VAL A 285 8.08 -6.70 9.62
C VAL A 285 7.47 -7.10 8.28
N PRO A 286 8.20 -7.77 7.37
CA PRO A 286 7.69 -8.04 6.04
C PRO A 286 6.53 -9.03 6.08
N VAL A 287 5.48 -8.72 5.31
CA VAL A 287 4.31 -9.58 5.13
C VAL A 287 4.25 -10.00 3.67
N THR A 288 4.64 -11.24 3.40
CA THR A 288 4.57 -11.86 2.07
C THR A 288 3.57 -13.01 2.11
N PHE A 289 2.72 -13.07 1.09
CA PHE A 289 1.72 -14.12 0.95
C PHE A 289 2.38 -15.39 0.39
N GLN A 290 2.28 -16.47 1.15
CA GLN A 290 2.69 -17.80 0.72
C GLN A 290 1.61 -18.45 -0.13
N SER A 291 0.34 -18.30 0.28
CA SER A 291 -0.84 -18.72 -0.47
C SER A 291 -2.11 -18.05 0.07
N VAL A 292 -3.20 -18.11 -0.70
CA VAL A 292 -4.54 -17.72 -0.26
C VAL A 292 -5.48 -18.91 -0.33
N ALA A 293 -5.91 -19.40 0.83
CA ALA A 293 -6.84 -20.53 0.93
C ALA A 293 -8.29 -20.02 0.96
N VAL A 294 -9.12 -20.53 0.06
CA VAL A 294 -10.57 -20.27 0.02
C VAL A 294 -11.28 -21.47 0.66
N GLY A 295 -12.10 -21.20 1.68
CA GLY A 295 -12.88 -22.22 2.39
C GLY A 295 -14.16 -22.65 1.69
#